data_AF-A0A1M6NXM1-F1
#
_entry.id   AF-A0A1M6NXM1-F1
#
_cell.length_a   1.000
_cell.length_b   1.000
_cell.length_c   1.000
_cell.angle_alpha   90.00
_cell.angle_beta   90.00
_cell.angle_gamma   90.00
#
_symmetry.space_group_name_H-M   'P 1'
#
loop_
_entity.id
_entity.type
_entity.pdbx_description
1 polymer ?
#
loop_
_entity_poly.entity_id
_entity_poly.type
_entity_poly.pdbx_seq_one_letter_code
_entity_poly.pdbx_strand_id
1 'polypeptide(L)'
;MRAVTENETRKADVTETTDVKFVGPATAAVIDDASFGVEAIQNRTVSYEMLREAGVNPGVAGRLRREHSLSWSFESGNDLTDRSTQVRGLQDEERAWIAASSGDWERETPETATTDGSGEAEAEEAAWRDRSSPDPVTDVPEIDDRLADELAEAGITSVRSLAIANPERVADSLSFDRNRVTKWRDSAHELL
;
A
#
# COMPACT_ATOMS: atom_id res chain seq x y z
N MET A 1 -35.29 4.73 -21.42
CA MET A 1 -35.10 5.99 -20.68
C MET A 1 -33.63 6.08 -20.31
N ARG A 2 -32.92 7.05 -20.91
CA ARG A 2 -31.66 7.67 -20.50
C ARG A 2 -30.36 6.85 -20.32
N ALA A 3 -29.47 7.12 -21.26
CA ALA A 3 -28.01 7.36 -21.15
C ALA A 3 -27.12 6.23 -20.60
N VAL A 4 -26.63 5.40 -21.52
CA VAL A 4 -25.30 4.80 -21.39
C VAL A 4 -24.31 5.92 -21.70
N THR A 5 -23.64 6.34 -20.64
CA THR A 5 -22.68 7.43 -20.54
C THR A 5 -21.55 7.30 -21.56
N GLU A 6 -21.47 8.29 -22.45
CA GLU A 6 -20.25 8.96 -22.94
C GLU A 6 -18.90 8.32 -22.53
N ASN A 7 -18.47 7.26 -23.21
CA ASN A 7 -17.06 6.85 -23.16
C ASN A 7 -16.52 6.27 -24.49
N GLU A 8 -17.26 6.43 -25.59
CA GLU A 8 -16.86 5.90 -26.91
C GLU A 8 -16.23 6.96 -27.82
N THR A 9 -16.18 8.24 -27.43
CA THR A 9 -15.77 9.34 -28.32
C THR A 9 -14.36 9.88 -28.03
N ARG A 10 -13.34 9.00 -27.96
CA ARG A 10 -11.93 9.45 -28.08
C ARG A 10 -10.90 8.39 -28.47
N LYS A 11 -11.27 7.34 -29.22
CA LYS A 11 -10.27 6.63 -30.03
C LYS A 11 -10.09 7.44 -31.32
N ALA A 12 -9.23 8.45 -31.28
CA ALA A 12 -8.71 8.99 -32.53
C ALA A 12 -8.01 7.83 -33.24
N ASP A 13 -8.35 7.64 -34.50
CA ASP A 13 -7.74 6.69 -35.43
C ASP A 13 -6.27 7.11 -35.64
N VAL A 14 -5.43 6.80 -34.66
CA VAL A 14 -3.98 7.01 -34.73
C VAL A 14 -3.46 5.96 -35.69
N THR A 15 -3.40 6.34 -36.95
CA THR A 15 -2.91 5.51 -38.05
C THR A 15 -1.40 5.67 -38.24
N GLU A 16 -0.84 6.79 -37.78
CA GLU A 16 0.60 7.06 -37.83
C GLU A 16 1.23 7.05 -36.44
N THR A 17 2.39 6.41 -36.31
CA THR A 17 3.16 6.28 -35.05
C THR A 17 3.51 7.65 -34.45
N THR A 18 3.61 8.70 -35.27
CA THR A 18 3.85 10.09 -34.88
C THR A 18 2.64 10.79 -34.24
N ASP A 19 1.42 10.26 -34.34
CA ASP A 19 0.25 10.85 -33.68
C ASP A 19 0.25 10.62 -32.17
N VAL A 20 1.07 9.68 -31.69
CA VAL A 20 1.25 9.46 -30.26
C VAL A 20 2.01 10.63 -29.65
N LYS A 21 1.41 11.19 -28.60
CA LYS A 21 1.98 12.31 -27.86
C LYS A 21 3.40 11.96 -27.41
N PHE A 22 4.35 12.84 -27.76
CA PHE A 22 5.80 12.70 -27.49
C PHE A 22 6.56 11.74 -28.41
N VAL A 23 5.94 11.15 -29.42
CA VAL A 23 6.63 10.40 -30.48
C VAL A 23 6.96 11.34 -31.64
N GLY A 24 8.25 11.64 -31.81
CA GLY A 24 8.74 12.35 -33.00
C GLY A 24 9.11 11.38 -34.12
N PRO A 25 9.41 11.86 -35.34
CA PRO A 25 9.74 11.01 -36.50
C PRO A 25 10.88 10.01 -36.25
N ALA A 26 11.90 10.41 -35.48
CA ALA A 26 13.00 9.53 -35.11
C ALA A 26 12.58 8.43 -34.14
N THR A 27 11.62 8.70 -33.25
CA THR A 27 11.07 7.68 -32.34
C THR A 27 10.05 6.79 -33.05
N ALA A 28 9.30 7.36 -34.00
CA ALA A 28 8.39 6.60 -34.86
C ALA A 28 9.15 5.54 -35.67
N ALA A 29 10.25 5.92 -36.33
CA ALA A 29 11.08 4.96 -37.07
C ALA A 29 11.62 3.82 -36.20
N VAL A 30 11.95 4.11 -34.94
CA VAL A 30 12.42 3.10 -33.98
C VAL A 30 11.28 2.18 -33.54
N ILE A 31 10.08 2.70 -33.32
CA ILE A 31 8.90 1.91 -32.98
C ILE A 31 8.44 1.06 -34.19
N ASP A 32 8.53 1.60 -35.41
CA ASP A 32 8.15 0.90 -36.63
C ASP A 32 9.09 -0.28 -36.96
N ASP A 33 10.37 -0.20 -36.54
CA ASP A 33 11.35 -1.30 -36.64
C ASP A 33 11.24 -2.30 -35.46
N ALA A 34 10.54 -1.92 -34.39
CA ALA A 34 10.36 -2.76 -33.23
C ALA A 34 9.35 -3.89 -33.48
N SER A 35 9.40 -4.93 -32.63
CA SER A 35 8.43 -6.03 -32.69
C SER A 35 7.01 -5.66 -32.22
N PHE A 36 6.76 -4.40 -31.87
CA PHE A 36 5.48 -3.89 -31.41
C PHE A 36 5.14 -2.58 -32.13
N GLY A 37 3.88 -2.44 -32.55
CA GLY A 37 3.40 -1.22 -33.19
C GLY A 37 2.77 -0.21 -32.22
N VAL A 38 2.29 0.90 -32.78
CA VAL A 38 1.63 1.98 -32.04
C VAL A 38 0.42 1.52 -31.21
N GLU A 39 -0.33 0.54 -31.71
CA GLU A 39 -1.48 -0.04 -30.99
C GLU A 39 -1.07 -0.66 -29.66
N ALA A 40 0.13 -1.22 -29.57
CA ALA A 40 0.61 -1.88 -28.36
C ALA A 40 0.88 -0.87 -27.23
N ILE A 41 1.26 0.37 -27.57
CA ILE A 41 1.38 1.49 -26.63
C ILE A 41 -0.01 1.92 -26.13
N GLN A 42 -1.01 2.00 -27.01
CA GLN A 42 -2.37 2.40 -26.65
C GLN A 42 -3.08 1.34 -25.80
N ASN A 43 -2.91 0.07 -26.17
CA ASN A 43 -3.48 -1.07 -25.46
C ASN A 43 -2.69 -1.43 -24.19
N ARG A 44 -1.60 -0.71 -23.89
CA ARG A 44 -0.73 -0.90 -22.71
C ARG A 44 -0.09 -2.29 -22.65
N THR A 45 0.18 -2.89 -23.81
CA THR A 45 0.87 -4.18 -23.95
C THR A 45 2.37 -4.01 -24.18
N VAL A 46 2.90 -2.80 -23.98
CA VAL A 46 4.32 -2.45 -24.05
C VAL A 46 4.78 -1.93 -22.70
N SER A 47 5.96 -2.35 -22.25
CA SER A 47 6.58 -1.86 -21.02
C SER A 47 7.66 -0.79 -21.29
N TYR A 48 8.10 -0.10 -20.24
CA TYR A 48 9.23 0.83 -20.35
C TYR A 48 10.52 0.15 -20.81
N GLU A 49 10.79 -1.08 -20.37
CA GLU A 49 11.94 -1.84 -20.84
C GLU A 49 11.86 -2.20 -22.31
N MET A 50 10.70 -2.68 -22.79
CA MET A 50 10.52 -2.96 -24.22
C MET A 50 10.77 -1.72 -25.09
N LEU A 51 10.36 -0.53 -24.63
CA LEU A 51 10.70 0.73 -25.30
C LEU A 51 12.21 0.98 -25.32
N ARG A 52 12.91 0.75 -24.20
CA ARG A 52 14.37 0.94 -24.12
C ARG A 52 15.15 -0.06 -24.97
N GLU A 53 14.73 -1.32 -24.97
CA GLU A 53 15.35 -2.40 -25.75
C GLU A 53 15.19 -2.18 -27.25
N ALA A 54 14.01 -1.70 -27.67
CA ALA A 54 13.79 -1.24 -29.04
C ALA A 54 14.68 -0.05 -29.43
N GLY A 55 15.33 0.62 -28.47
CA GLY A 55 16.21 1.76 -28.72
C GLY A 55 15.54 3.12 -28.60
N VAL A 56 14.32 3.19 -28.04
CA VAL A 56 13.65 4.47 -27.78
C VAL A 56 14.46 5.27 -26.75
N ASN A 57 14.64 6.57 -27.02
CA ASN A 57 15.35 7.46 -26.11
C ASN A 57 14.75 7.40 -24.69
N PRO A 58 15.57 7.28 -23.63
CA PRO A 58 15.08 7.04 -22.26
C PRO A 58 14.18 8.17 -21.73
N GLY A 59 14.41 9.41 -22.15
CA GLY A 59 13.54 10.54 -21.77
C GLY A 59 12.16 10.45 -22.42
N VAL A 60 12.10 9.99 -23.68
CA VAL A 60 10.85 9.79 -24.41
C VAL A 60 10.11 8.56 -23.86
N ALA A 61 10.79 7.43 -23.66
CA ALA A 61 10.22 6.23 -23.05
C ALA A 61 9.64 6.53 -21.66
N GLY A 62 10.35 7.33 -20.85
CA GLY A 62 9.87 7.75 -19.54
C GLY A 62 8.63 8.66 -19.61
N ARG A 63 8.47 9.44 -20.68
CA ARG A 63 7.30 10.30 -20.88
C ARG A 63 6.10 9.51 -21.42
N LEU A 64 6.34 8.60 -22.37
CA LEU A 64 5.34 7.66 -22.88
C LEU A 64 4.76 6.78 -21.76
N ARG A 65 5.62 6.25 -20.89
CA ARG A 65 5.18 5.46 -19.73
C ARG A 65 4.20 6.23 -18.84
N ARG A 66 4.50 7.50 -18.55
CA ARG A 66 3.65 8.35 -17.69
C ARG A 66 2.33 8.72 -18.35
N GLU A 67 2.36 9.02 -19.65
CA GLU A 67 1.16 9.41 -20.40
C GLU A 67 0.21 8.22 -20.62
N HIS A 68 0.75 7.07 -21.01
CA HIS A 68 -0.05 5.88 -21.34
C HIS A 68 -0.19 4.89 -20.17
N SER A 69 0.32 5.26 -18.98
CA SER A 69 0.34 4.42 -17.78
C SER A 69 0.93 3.02 -18.04
N LEU A 70 2.03 2.95 -18.80
CA LEU A 70 2.68 1.69 -19.14
C LEU A 70 3.36 1.07 -17.92
N SER A 71 3.37 -0.25 -17.87
CA SER A 71 4.14 -1.03 -16.89
C SER A 71 5.63 -0.74 -17.04
N TRP A 72 6.39 -0.85 -15.95
CA TRP A 72 7.83 -0.69 -16.00
C TRP A 72 8.50 -1.86 -16.75
N SER A 73 8.11 -3.08 -16.39
CA SER A 73 8.47 -4.35 -17.02
C SER A 73 7.28 -5.33 -16.86
N PHE A 74 7.19 -6.38 -17.67
CA PHE A 74 6.18 -7.44 -17.50
C PHE A 74 6.71 -8.62 -16.67
N GLU A 75 8.03 -8.80 -16.61
CA GLU A 75 8.69 -9.84 -15.83
C GLU A 75 9.10 -9.28 -14.47
N SER A 76 8.21 -9.38 -13.48
CA SER A 76 8.44 -8.84 -12.12
C SER A 76 9.25 -9.77 -11.21
N GLY A 77 9.78 -10.88 -11.73
CA GLY A 77 10.51 -11.89 -10.94
C GLY A 77 12.03 -11.71 -10.87
N ASN A 78 12.68 -11.18 -11.92
CA ASN A 78 14.15 -11.06 -12.00
C ASN A 78 14.68 -9.61 -11.88
N ASP A 79 13.79 -8.61 -11.90
CA ASP A 79 14.13 -7.17 -11.87
C ASP A 79 14.98 -6.79 -10.64
N LEU A 80 14.75 -7.44 -9.50
CA LEU A 80 15.46 -7.16 -8.26
C LEU A 80 16.94 -7.58 -8.32
N THR A 81 17.22 -8.74 -8.94
CA THR A 81 18.57 -9.30 -9.07
C THR A 81 19.42 -8.44 -10.00
N ASP A 82 18.90 -8.08 -11.18
CA ASP A 82 19.63 -7.24 -12.14
C ASP A 82 19.83 -5.81 -11.65
N ARG A 83 18.87 -5.24 -10.90
CA ARG A 83 19.04 -3.92 -10.26
C ARG A 83 20.08 -3.95 -9.14
N SER A 84 20.17 -5.03 -8.39
CA SER A 84 21.14 -5.16 -7.29
C SER A 84 22.59 -5.09 -7.80
N THR A 85 22.87 -5.64 -8.98
CA THR A 85 24.17 -5.57 -9.64
C THR A 85 24.52 -4.16 -10.11
N GLN A 86 23.52 -3.34 -10.45
CA GLN A 86 23.69 -1.98 -10.94
C GLN A 86 23.88 -0.93 -9.81
N VAL A 87 23.50 -1.27 -8.57
CA VAL A 87 23.69 -0.38 -7.40
C VAL A 87 25.14 -0.47 -6.90
N ARG A 88 25.86 0.65 -6.94
CA ARG A 88 27.19 0.77 -6.31
C ARG A 88 27.05 0.92 -4.79
N GLY A 89 27.87 0.18 -4.04
CA GLY A 89 27.97 0.28 -2.58
C GLY A 89 27.27 -0.83 -1.80
N LEU A 90 26.69 -1.83 -2.47
CA LEU A 90 26.06 -2.97 -1.83
C LEU A 90 27.13 -3.97 -1.35
N GLN A 91 27.09 -4.34 -0.06
CA GLN A 91 28.04 -5.31 0.48
C GLN A 91 27.67 -6.74 0.05
N ASP A 92 28.63 -7.67 0.12
CA ASP A 92 28.43 -9.07 -0.32
C ASP A 92 27.31 -9.78 0.46
N GLU A 93 27.13 -9.42 1.74
CA GLU A 93 26.05 -9.92 2.59
C GLU A 93 24.66 -9.45 2.11
N GLU A 94 24.55 -8.18 1.71
CA GLU A 94 23.31 -7.62 1.14
C GLU A 94 22.99 -8.23 -0.23
N ARG A 95 24.01 -8.50 -1.06
CA ARG A 95 23.84 -9.18 -2.36
C ARG A 95 23.33 -10.61 -2.19
N ALA A 96 23.88 -11.34 -1.22
CA ALA A 96 23.44 -12.69 -0.91
C ALA A 96 21.98 -12.70 -0.42
N TRP A 97 21.59 -11.72 0.40
CA TRP A 97 20.22 -11.60 0.91
C TRP A 97 19.20 -11.31 -0.21
N ILE A 98 19.54 -10.45 -1.18
CA ILE A 98 18.66 -10.16 -2.32
C ILE A 98 18.49 -11.37 -3.24
N ALA A 99 19.58 -12.10 -3.54
CA ALA A 99 19.52 -13.29 -4.38
C ALA A 99 18.70 -14.43 -3.74
N ALA A 100 18.73 -14.54 -2.41
CA ALA A 100 17.87 -15.48 -1.69
C ALA A 100 16.39 -15.05 -1.76
N SER A 101 16.11 -13.73 -1.70
CA SER A 101 14.74 -13.21 -1.74
C SER A 101 14.10 -13.23 -3.13
N SER A 102 14.87 -13.34 -4.22
CA SER A 102 14.33 -13.30 -5.59
C SER A 102 13.75 -14.62 -6.09
N GLY A 103 13.96 -15.74 -5.37
CA GLY A 103 13.80 -17.08 -5.95
C GLY A 103 12.76 -18.01 -5.34
N ASP A 104 12.13 -17.68 -4.22
CA ASP A 104 11.42 -18.72 -3.44
C ASP A 104 10.17 -18.24 -2.68
N TRP A 105 9.50 -17.18 -3.13
CA TRP A 105 8.20 -16.80 -2.54
C TRP A 105 6.99 -17.44 -3.25
N GLU A 106 7.19 -17.97 -4.46
CA GLU A 106 6.13 -18.59 -5.28
C GLU A 106 6.23 -20.12 -5.35
N ARG A 107 7.31 -20.70 -4.81
CA ARG A 107 7.59 -22.15 -4.83
C ARG A 107 7.45 -22.83 -3.48
N GLU A 108 7.13 -22.10 -2.41
CA GLU A 108 6.44 -22.71 -1.28
C GLU A 108 5.05 -23.10 -1.77
N THR A 109 4.90 -24.38 -2.14
CA THR A 109 3.60 -25.03 -2.00
C THR A 109 3.09 -24.64 -0.63
N PRO A 110 1.85 -24.12 -0.50
CA PRO A 110 1.29 -23.92 0.82
C PRO A 110 1.29 -25.30 1.47
N GLU A 111 2.27 -25.56 2.33
CA GLU A 111 2.11 -26.54 3.36
C GLU A 111 0.85 -26.06 4.04
N THR A 112 -0.23 -26.77 3.79
CA THR A 112 -1.52 -26.47 4.37
C THR A 112 -1.24 -26.40 5.85
N ALA A 113 -1.21 -25.18 6.39
CA ALA A 113 -1.16 -24.93 7.81
C ALA A 113 -2.44 -25.58 8.32
N THR A 114 -2.32 -26.85 8.68
CA THR A 114 -3.41 -27.57 9.30
C THR A 114 -3.47 -26.95 10.68
N THR A 115 -4.33 -25.94 10.82
CA THR A 115 -4.82 -25.60 12.14
C THR A 115 -5.56 -26.85 12.59
N ASP A 116 -4.94 -27.61 13.49
CA ASP A 116 -5.52 -28.80 14.10
C ASP A 116 -6.68 -28.44 15.06
N GLY A 117 -7.12 -27.18 15.06
CA GLY A 117 -8.16 -26.65 15.92
C GLY A 117 -7.73 -26.56 17.38
N SER A 118 -6.44 -26.73 17.71
CA SER A 118 -5.91 -26.62 19.07
C SER A 118 -5.97 -25.21 19.65
N GLY A 119 -6.25 -24.19 18.82
CA GLY A 119 -6.28 -22.80 19.24
C GLY A 119 -4.90 -22.22 19.58
N GLU A 120 -3.81 -22.94 19.31
CA GLU A 120 -2.45 -22.50 19.64
C GLU A 120 -2.05 -21.24 18.88
N ALA A 121 -2.37 -21.16 17.58
CA ALA A 121 -2.18 -19.94 16.80
C ALA A 121 -3.03 -18.76 17.31
N GLU A 122 -4.21 -19.03 17.87
CA GLU A 122 -5.11 -18.01 18.41
C GLU A 122 -4.64 -17.52 19.79
N ALA A 123 -4.03 -18.40 20.58
CA ALA A 123 -3.36 -18.07 21.85
C ALA A 123 -2.05 -17.29 21.61
N GLU A 124 -1.26 -17.68 20.61
CA GLU A 124 -0.06 -16.93 20.20
C GLU A 124 -0.44 -15.54 19.67
N GLU A 125 -1.47 -15.44 18.83
CA GLU A 125 -1.97 -14.15 18.35
C GLU A 125 -2.53 -13.29 19.49
N ALA A 126 -3.26 -13.88 20.44
CA ALA A 126 -3.73 -13.18 21.64
C ALA A 126 -2.56 -12.63 22.47
N ALA A 127 -1.50 -13.42 22.68
CA ALA A 127 -0.30 -12.98 23.39
C ALA A 127 0.50 -11.88 22.65
N TRP A 128 0.36 -11.80 21.33
CA TRP A 128 0.96 -10.72 20.53
C TRP A 128 0.11 -9.44 20.58
N ARG A 129 -1.22 -9.58 20.55
CA ARG A 129 -2.14 -8.45 20.75
C ARG A 129 -2.00 -7.86 22.14
N ASP A 130 -1.89 -8.69 23.17
CA ASP A 130 -1.69 -8.27 24.56
C ASP A 130 -0.42 -7.43 24.72
N ARG A 131 0.71 -7.90 24.18
CA ARG A 131 1.99 -7.15 24.20
C ARG A 131 1.98 -5.84 23.41
N SER A 132 1.09 -5.71 22.43
CA SER A 132 1.03 -4.55 21.54
C SER A 132 -0.16 -3.63 21.83
N SER A 133 -1.01 -4.00 22.80
CA SER A 133 -2.18 -3.21 23.14
C SER A 133 -1.77 -1.99 23.96
N PRO A 134 -2.33 -0.81 23.66
CA PRO A 134 -2.18 0.34 24.56
C PRO A 134 -2.77 0.03 25.94
N ASP A 135 -2.23 0.68 26.98
CA ASP A 135 -2.72 0.53 28.36
C ASP A 135 -4.23 0.76 28.40
N PRO A 136 -5.03 -0.21 28.87
CA PRO A 136 -6.48 -0.15 28.80
C PRO A 136 -7.05 0.96 29.69
N VAL A 137 -8.19 1.53 29.31
CA VAL A 137 -8.83 2.62 30.08
C VAL A 137 -9.23 2.22 31.51
N THR A 138 -9.36 0.92 31.76
CA THR A 138 -9.61 0.32 33.08
C THR A 138 -8.47 0.51 34.08
N ASP A 139 -7.25 0.84 33.63
CA ASP A 139 -6.11 1.11 34.53
C ASP A 139 -6.26 2.47 35.25
N VAL A 140 -7.16 3.32 34.77
CA VAL A 140 -7.46 4.61 35.38
C VAL A 140 -8.32 4.41 36.63
N PRO A 141 -7.91 4.97 37.78
CA PRO A 141 -8.66 4.82 39.02
C PRO A 141 -10.10 5.35 38.88
N GLU A 142 -11.05 4.67 39.52
CA GLU A 142 -12.50 4.92 39.45
C GLU A 142 -13.20 4.56 38.13
N ILE A 143 -12.49 3.96 37.15
CA ILE A 143 -13.07 3.37 35.95
C ILE A 143 -13.16 1.86 36.14
N ASP A 144 -14.38 1.32 36.15
CA ASP A 144 -14.64 -0.12 36.15
C ASP A 144 -14.94 -0.62 34.73
N ASP A 145 -15.08 -1.93 34.54
CA ASP A 145 -15.34 -2.53 33.22
C ASP A 145 -16.61 -1.96 32.56
N ARG A 146 -17.64 -1.64 33.35
CA ARG A 146 -18.90 -1.06 32.82
C ARG A 146 -18.69 0.36 32.30
N LEU A 147 -17.94 1.17 33.04
CA LEU A 147 -17.56 2.51 32.60
C LEU A 147 -16.61 2.47 31.42
N ALA A 148 -15.74 1.46 31.32
CA ALA A 148 -14.89 1.24 30.17
C ALA A 148 -15.70 0.90 28.92
N ASP A 149 -16.73 0.05 29.03
CA ASP A 149 -17.68 -0.21 27.93
C ASP A 149 -18.41 1.06 27.49
N GLU A 150 -18.90 1.88 28.44
CA GLU A 150 -19.56 3.16 28.14
C GLU A 150 -18.59 4.16 27.47
N LEU A 151 -17.32 4.19 27.87
CA LEU A 151 -16.28 5.03 27.24
C LEU A 151 -15.89 4.52 25.85
N ALA A 152 -15.94 3.21 25.61
CA ALA A 152 -15.69 2.60 24.32
C ALA A 152 -16.72 3.06 23.26
N GLU A 153 -17.97 3.34 23.65
CA GLU A 153 -18.99 3.95 22.77
C GLU A 153 -18.58 5.33 22.24
N ALA A 154 -17.75 6.08 23.00
CA ALA A 154 -17.14 7.33 22.56
C ALA A 154 -15.77 7.14 21.86
N GLY A 155 -15.35 5.89 21.62
CA GLY A 155 -14.06 5.53 21.05
C GLY A 155 -12.88 5.65 22.02
N ILE A 156 -13.14 5.70 23.33
CA ILE A 156 -12.12 5.84 24.37
C ILE A 156 -11.87 4.47 25.01
N THR A 157 -10.84 3.77 24.54
CA THR A 157 -10.52 2.41 24.99
C THR A 157 -9.17 2.28 25.71
N SER A 158 -8.37 3.36 25.76
CA SER A 158 -7.04 3.35 26.39
C SER A 158 -6.79 4.59 27.26
N VAL A 159 -5.85 4.46 28.21
CA VAL A 159 -5.37 5.55 29.09
C VAL A 159 -4.96 6.76 28.24
N ARG A 160 -4.17 6.53 27.18
CA ARG A 160 -3.71 7.59 26.29
C ARG A 160 -4.84 8.30 25.57
N SER A 161 -5.83 7.56 25.06
CA SER A 161 -7.00 8.15 24.39
C SER A 161 -7.81 9.01 25.36
N LEU A 162 -7.97 8.58 26.62
CA LEU A 162 -8.68 9.34 27.64
C LEU A 162 -7.92 10.61 28.04
N ALA A 163 -6.60 10.55 28.21
CA ALA A 163 -5.75 11.69 28.60
C ALA A 163 -5.82 12.86 27.60
N ILE A 164 -5.96 12.57 26.31
CA ILE A 164 -6.07 13.58 25.23
C ILE A 164 -7.51 13.94 24.86
N ALA A 165 -8.51 13.23 25.40
CA ALA A 165 -9.91 13.47 25.09
C ALA A 165 -10.37 14.84 25.58
N ASN A 166 -11.35 15.43 24.90
CA ASN A 166 -12.01 16.64 25.38
C ASN A 166 -13.11 16.27 26.40
N PRO A 167 -12.96 16.60 27.69
CA PRO A 167 -13.89 16.17 28.73
C PRO A 167 -15.31 16.73 28.54
N GLU A 168 -15.47 17.90 27.92
CA GLU A 168 -16.78 18.47 27.62
C GLU A 168 -17.53 17.63 26.58
N ARG A 169 -16.82 17.23 25.52
CA ARG A 169 -17.41 16.45 24.43
C ARG A 169 -17.76 15.03 24.89
N VAL A 170 -16.94 14.42 25.73
CA VAL A 170 -17.18 13.09 26.28
C VAL A 170 -18.35 13.12 27.27
N ALA A 171 -18.39 14.12 28.14
CA ALA A 171 -19.49 14.32 29.09
C ALA A 171 -20.84 14.52 28.37
N ASP A 172 -20.87 15.33 27.31
CA ASP A 172 -22.07 15.53 26.48
C ASP A 172 -22.48 14.23 25.78
N SER A 173 -21.54 13.57 25.08
CA SER A 173 -21.82 12.37 24.28
C SER A 173 -22.29 11.17 25.11
N LEU A 174 -21.78 11.01 26.34
CA LEU A 174 -22.11 9.89 27.23
C LEU A 174 -23.04 10.30 28.36
N SER A 175 -23.51 11.55 28.39
CA SER A 175 -24.34 12.11 29.47
C SER A 175 -23.72 11.97 30.87
N PHE A 176 -22.40 12.06 30.97
CA PHE A 176 -21.67 12.04 32.24
C PHE A 176 -21.48 13.43 32.86
N ASP A 177 -21.17 13.45 34.15
CA ASP A 177 -20.74 14.68 34.81
C ASP A 177 -19.36 15.12 34.29
N ARG A 178 -19.28 16.36 33.80
CA ARG A 178 -18.04 16.94 33.24
C ARG A 178 -16.88 16.94 34.23
N ASN A 179 -17.13 17.20 35.52
CA ASN A 179 -16.05 17.21 36.51
C ASN A 179 -15.52 15.80 36.75
N ARG A 180 -16.41 14.80 36.72
CA ARG A 180 -16.00 13.38 36.79
C ARG A 180 -15.11 13.00 35.61
N VAL A 181 -15.51 13.32 34.38
CA VAL A 181 -14.70 13.05 33.18
C VAL A 181 -13.37 13.80 33.21
N THR A 182 -13.35 15.03 33.73
CA THR A 182 -12.11 15.81 33.89
C THR A 182 -11.15 15.12 34.85
N LYS A 183 -11.63 14.63 36.00
CA LYS A 183 -10.80 13.87 36.95
C LYS A 183 -10.23 12.60 36.33
N TRP A 184 -11.03 11.87 35.56
CA TRP A 184 -10.57 10.67 34.86
C TRP A 184 -9.48 10.98 33.83
N ARG A 185 -9.65 12.07 33.07
CA ARG A 185 -8.63 12.56 32.14
C ARG A 185 -7.33 12.93 32.86
N ASP A 186 -7.43 13.67 33.97
CA ASP A 186 -6.26 14.09 34.74
C ASP A 186 -5.52 12.86 35.30
N SER A 187 -6.27 11.90 35.85
CA SER A 187 -5.72 10.62 36.35
C SER A 187 -5.06 9.82 35.24
N ALA A 188 -5.66 9.77 34.04
CA ALA A 188 -5.06 9.12 32.88
C ALA A 188 -3.77 9.82 32.42
N HIS A 189 -3.68 11.14 32.59
CA HIS A 189 -2.47 11.90 32.27
C HIS A 189 -1.34 11.68 33.28
N GLU A 190 -1.64 11.26 34.52
CA GLU A 190 -0.64 10.88 35.54
C GLU A 190 -0.05 9.47 35.31
N LEU A 191 -0.70 8.64 34.48
CA LEU A 191 -0.25 7.29 34.15
C LEU A 191 0.68 7.23 32.92
N LEU A 192 0.86 8.34 32.19
CA LEU A 192 1.74 8.49 31.02
C LEU A 192 3.12 9.05 31.41
#